data_AF-A0A101QR85-F1
#
_entry.id   AF-A0A101QR85-F1
#
_cell.length_a   1.000
_cell.length_b   1.000
_cell.length_c   1.000
_cell.angle_alpha   90.00
_cell.angle_beta   90.00
_cell.angle_gamma   90.00
#
_symmetry.space_group_name_H-M   'P 1'
#
loop_
_entity.id
_entity.type
_entity.pdbx_description
1 polymer ?
#
loop_
_entity_poly.entity_id
_entity_poly.type
_entity_poly.pdbx_seq_one_letter_code
_entity_poly.pdbx_strand_id
1 'polypeptide(L)'
;MNKPLRRIAIFCGLLVLTLLIRDNWLQYVKADDLATDDKNRRVNIARYATPRGDIIVGGKAITGSVENTSGDFKYKRTWKDGAMWAPVTGYSSQAFGANQLEALEDGILTGNDDRLFFRNTLDMITGKKKEGGSVVTTLNAAAQKAAYEGLGNNKGAVAALDPATGKILALVSTPSYDPSKFAGNTDDDAKAWNAVQKKNDRDDPMLNRALRETYPPGSTFKVVTAAAALENGKVSGIDDKTDSPLPYQLPDSRTELKNEGNIPCENATLRIALRYSCNTVFAKLSDSVGNEKMIEQAEKFGFNNKKLDTPVRAAQSVYPEDNRPQNAMDGIGQASNTATPLQMAMVASAVANDGKLMQPYMVDQLRASNLDVIETTQPKQFSQAVSSETAQKLQQMMETVVKEGTGTKAQIDGVTVGGKTGTAQHGLNNSEKPYAWFISYAKLSDGSSPVAVAVVVEDGAANRDDITGGGLAAPIAKAVMEAVIGTKK
;
A
#
# COMPACT_ATOMS: atom_id res chain seq x y z
N MET A 1 64.18 -28.25 -39.24
CA MET A 1 63.41 -28.42 -37.97
C MET A 1 62.74 -29.79 -37.98
N ASN A 2 63.01 -30.63 -36.99
CA ASN A 2 62.50 -32.01 -36.95
C ASN A 2 60.95 -32.01 -36.86
N LYS A 3 60.25 -32.88 -37.60
CA LYS A 3 58.77 -32.91 -37.68
C LYS A 3 58.08 -32.90 -36.30
N PRO A 4 58.59 -33.60 -35.26
CA PRO A 4 58.02 -33.55 -33.92
C PRO A 4 58.06 -32.15 -33.29
N LEU A 5 59.21 -31.46 -33.40
CA LEU A 5 59.38 -30.08 -32.89
C LEU A 5 58.44 -29.09 -33.57
N ARG A 6 58.17 -29.25 -34.87
CA ARG A 6 57.20 -28.39 -35.59
C ARG A 6 55.77 -28.59 -35.10
N ARG A 7 55.37 -29.84 -34.85
CA ARG A 7 54.02 -30.15 -34.34
C ARG A 7 53.84 -29.60 -32.92
N ILE A 8 54.85 -29.74 -32.07
CA ILE A 8 54.84 -29.17 -30.71
C ILE A 8 54.76 -27.64 -30.78
N ALA A 9 55.59 -26.99 -31.61
CA ALA A 9 55.56 -25.54 -31.77
C ALA A 9 54.21 -25.02 -32.27
N ILE A 10 53.59 -25.70 -33.26
CA ILE A 10 52.24 -25.35 -33.75
C ILE A 10 51.20 -25.54 -32.65
N PHE A 11 51.26 -26.65 -31.91
CA PHE A 11 50.33 -26.91 -30.82
C PHE A 11 50.44 -25.86 -29.71
N CYS A 12 51.66 -25.54 -29.26
CA CYS A 12 51.89 -24.46 -28.31
C CYS A 12 51.44 -23.09 -28.84
N GLY A 13 51.68 -22.80 -30.12
CA GLY A 13 51.21 -21.58 -30.77
C GLY A 13 49.69 -21.46 -30.79
N LEU A 14 48.98 -22.56 -31.06
CA LEU A 14 47.51 -22.62 -30.98
C LEU A 14 47.00 -22.40 -29.55
N LEU A 15 47.67 -22.95 -28.53
CA LEU A 15 47.31 -22.72 -27.13
C LEU A 15 47.49 -21.25 -26.73
N VAL A 16 48.61 -20.62 -27.12
CA VAL A 16 48.85 -19.19 -26.86
C VAL A 16 47.83 -18.33 -27.59
N LEU A 17 47.52 -18.62 -28.86
CA LEU A 17 46.50 -17.91 -29.62
C LEU A 17 45.12 -18.03 -28.94
N THR A 18 44.78 -19.22 -28.44
CA THR A 18 43.51 -19.45 -27.71
C THR A 18 43.45 -18.63 -26.41
N LEU A 19 44.56 -18.53 -25.68
CA LEU A 19 44.64 -17.67 -24.48
C LEU A 19 44.49 -16.19 -24.83
N LEU A 20 45.13 -15.70 -25.91
CA LEU A 20 44.99 -14.31 -26.35
C LEU A 20 43.56 -13.98 -26.79
N ILE A 21 42.89 -14.89 -27.50
CA ILE A 21 41.47 -14.75 -27.86
C ILE A 21 40.62 -14.69 -26.59
N ARG A 22 40.89 -15.55 -25.61
CA ARG A 22 40.15 -15.57 -24.34
C ARG A 22 40.35 -14.27 -23.55
N ASP A 23 41.56 -13.75 -23.50
CA ASP A 23 41.86 -12.49 -22.81
C ASP A 23 41.14 -11.31 -23.47
N ASN A 24 41.20 -11.20 -24.80
CA ASN A 24 40.44 -10.16 -25.53
C ASN A 24 38.93 -10.31 -25.35
N TRP A 25 38.40 -11.53 -25.32
CA TRP A 25 37.00 -11.77 -25.01
C TRP A 25 36.63 -11.26 -23.61
N LEU A 26 37.50 -11.46 -22.61
CA LEU A 26 37.27 -10.94 -21.26
C LEU A 26 37.39 -9.41 -21.18
N GLN A 27 38.38 -8.83 -21.85
CA GLN A 27 38.71 -7.40 -21.79
C GLN A 27 37.82 -6.49 -22.65
N TYR A 28 37.12 -7.04 -23.65
CA TYR A 28 36.28 -6.23 -24.56
C TYR A 28 34.85 -6.73 -24.67
N VAL A 29 34.61 -8.04 -24.71
CA VAL A 29 33.25 -8.58 -24.87
C VAL A 29 32.55 -8.71 -23.52
N LYS A 30 33.26 -9.16 -22.49
CA LYS A 30 32.73 -9.30 -21.12
C LYS A 30 33.11 -8.17 -20.18
N ALA A 31 33.78 -7.13 -20.66
CA ALA A 31 34.29 -6.06 -19.80
C ALA A 31 33.16 -5.35 -19.06
N ASP A 32 32.13 -4.92 -19.78
CA ASP A 32 30.98 -4.23 -19.19
C ASP A 32 30.25 -5.14 -18.20
N ASP A 33 29.91 -6.38 -18.60
CA ASP A 33 29.29 -7.38 -17.74
C ASP A 33 30.06 -7.59 -16.43
N LEU A 34 31.39 -7.73 -16.50
CA LEU A 34 32.25 -7.93 -15.32
C LEU A 34 32.42 -6.64 -14.50
N ALA A 35 32.40 -5.49 -15.15
CA ALA A 35 32.52 -4.19 -14.51
C ALA A 35 31.23 -3.80 -13.77
N THR A 36 30.07 -4.28 -14.21
CA THR A 36 28.76 -4.02 -13.59
C THR A 36 28.22 -5.20 -12.78
N ASP A 37 28.94 -6.33 -12.70
CA ASP A 37 28.53 -7.50 -11.91
C ASP A 37 28.41 -7.14 -10.41
N ASP A 38 27.30 -7.51 -9.77
CA ASP A 38 27.04 -7.26 -8.34
C ASP A 38 28.07 -7.94 -7.41
N LYS A 39 28.74 -9.00 -7.87
CA LYS A 39 29.84 -9.67 -7.16
C LYS A 39 31.16 -8.93 -7.29
N ASN A 40 31.26 -7.94 -8.17
CA ASN A 40 32.42 -7.10 -8.27
C ASN A 40 32.46 -6.14 -7.09
N ARG A 41 33.33 -6.43 -6.11
CA ARG A 41 33.50 -5.61 -4.90
C ARG A 41 33.77 -4.13 -5.22
N ARG A 42 34.39 -3.81 -6.37
CA ARG A 42 34.66 -2.41 -6.77
C ARG A 42 33.37 -1.63 -7.05
N VAL A 43 32.34 -2.28 -7.61
CA VAL A 43 31.02 -1.67 -7.85
C VAL A 43 30.40 -1.28 -6.51
N ASN A 44 30.43 -2.19 -5.53
CA ASN A 44 29.90 -1.92 -4.19
C ASN A 44 30.71 -0.86 -3.45
N ILE A 45 32.04 -0.88 -3.54
CA ILE A 45 32.89 0.18 -2.96
C ILE A 45 32.53 1.54 -3.56
N ALA A 46 32.39 1.62 -4.89
CA ALA A 46 32.00 2.86 -5.57
C ALA A 46 30.59 3.32 -5.16
N ARG A 47 29.62 2.41 -5.07
CA ARG A 47 28.24 2.67 -4.62
C ARG A 47 28.20 3.33 -3.24
N TYR A 48 29.07 2.90 -2.32
CA TYR A 48 29.14 3.42 -0.95
C TYR A 48 30.26 4.46 -0.74
N ALA A 49 30.93 4.93 -1.80
CA ALA A 49 31.99 5.94 -1.73
C ALA A 49 31.45 7.38 -1.57
N THR A 50 30.19 7.60 -1.94
CA THR A 50 29.49 8.89 -1.88
C THR A 50 28.19 8.77 -1.09
N PRO A 51 27.71 9.85 -0.46
CA PRO A 51 26.40 9.84 0.16
C PRO A 51 25.33 9.46 -0.86
N ARG A 52 24.47 8.52 -0.48
CA ARG A 52 23.24 8.23 -1.22
C ARG A 52 22.31 9.42 -1.07
N GLY A 53 21.62 9.81 -2.14
CA GLY A 53 20.65 10.90 -2.11
C GLY A 53 19.41 10.56 -1.28
N ASP A 54 18.62 11.57 -0.93
CA ASP A 54 17.58 11.43 0.11
C ASP A 54 16.16 11.24 -0.43
N ILE A 55 15.39 10.44 0.30
CA ILE A 55 13.93 10.41 0.23
C ILE A 55 13.38 11.55 1.10
N ILE A 56 12.51 12.36 0.49
CA ILE A 56 12.00 13.63 1.03
C ILE A 56 10.50 13.54 1.26
N VAL A 57 10.04 13.98 2.43
CA VAL A 57 8.63 14.12 2.81
C VAL A 57 8.39 15.57 3.25
N GLY A 58 7.43 16.27 2.64
CA GLY A 58 7.09 17.65 3.01
C GLY A 58 8.30 18.60 3.02
N GLY A 59 9.22 18.44 2.07
CA GLY A 59 10.44 19.25 1.95
C GLY A 59 11.57 18.88 2.93
N LYS A 60 11.42 17.84 3.75
CA LYS A 60 12.44 17.37 4.70
C LYS A 60 12.94 15.98 4.34
N ALA A 61 14.26 15.80 4.36
CA ALA A 61 14.88 14.49 4.21
C ALA A 61 14.59 13.62 5.45
N ILE A 62 13.95 12.46 5.21
CA ILE A 62 13.67 11.42 6.21
C ILE A 62 14.70 10.29 6.18
N THR A 63 15.54 10.28 5.15
CA THR A 63 16.72 9.41 5.02
C THR A 63 17.98 10.27 4.96
N GLY A 64 19.13 9.64 5.11
CA GLY A 64 20.44 10.29 5.05
C GLY A 64 21.58 9.28 4.97
N SER A 65 22.81 9.74 4.88
CA SER A 65 24.00 8.88 4.90
C SER A 65 24.96 9.33 5.99
N VAL A 66 25.60 8.37 6.69
CA VAL A 66 26.65 8.65 7.69
C VAL A 66 27.94 7.93 7.31
N GLU A 67 29.08 8.55 7.60
CA GLU A 67 30.38 7.91 7.40
C GLU A 67 30.53 6.68 8.31
N ASN A 68 31.04 5.61 7.73
CA ASN A 68 31.42 4.41 8.46
C ASN A 68 32.90 4.52 8.83
N THR A 69 33.24 4.13 10.06
CA THR A 69 34.61 4.21 10.58
C THR A 69 35.41 2.92 10.34
N SER A 70 34.78 1.90 9.75
CA SER A 70 35.38 0.58 9.51
C SER A 70 34.95 -0.03 8.17
N GLY A 71 35.86 -0.75 7.51
CA GLY A 71 35.61 -1.44 6.24
C GLY A 71 35.80 -0.56 4.99
N ASP A 72 35.58 -1.14 3.82
CA ASP A 72 35.82 -0.46 2.53
C ASP A 72 34.65 0.45 2.10
N PHE A 73 33.50 0.35 2.76
CA PHE A 73 32.30 1.11 2.43
C PHE A 73 32.23 2.40 3.25
N LYS A 74 32.52 3.52 2.59
CA LYS A 74 32.66 4.82 3.26
C LYS A 74 31.35 5.30 3.92
N TYR A 75 30.20 5.09 3.30
CA TYR A 75 28.91 5.56 3.83
C TYR A 75 27.92 4.41 4.06
N LYS A 76 27.14 4.51 5.14
CA LYS A 76 25.95 3.69 5.38
C LYS A 76 24.69 4.55 5.47
N ARG A 77 23.55 3.95 5.11
CA ARG A 77 22.25 4.62 5.09
C ARG A 77 21.69 4.82 6.51
N THR A 78 20.91 5.88 6.71
CA THR A 78 20.25 6.23 7.98
C THR A 78 18.82 6.69 7.72
N TRP A 79 17.94 6.50 8.70
CA TRP A 79 16.54 6.92 8.66
C TRP A 79 16.20 7.70 9.93
N LYS A 80 15.49 8.82 9.77
CA LYS A 80 14.85 9.52 10.88
C LYS A 80 13.51 8.87 11.13
N ASP A 81 13.21 8.48 12.36
CA ASP A 81 11.99 7.76 12.72
C ASP A 81 11.77 6.51 11.84
N GLY A 82 12.84 5.72 11.62
CA GLY A 82 12.88 4.68 10.59
C GLY A 82 11.72 3.70 10.60
N ALA A 83 11.25 3.28 11.78
CA ALA A 83 10.10 2.38 11.92
C ALA A 83 8.78 2.98 11.41
N MET A 84 8.61 4.30 11.43
CA MET A 84 7.42 4.96 10.90
C MET A 84 7.41 4.98 9.35
N TRP A 85 8.60 5.01 8.75
CA TRP A 85 8.77 5.19 7.29
C TRP A 85 9.11 3.91 6.53
N ALA A 86 9.60 2.87 7.22
CA ALA A 86 10.04 1.62 6.63
C ALA A 86 9.04 0.96 5.67
N PRO A 87 7.70 1.00 5.90
CA PRO A 87 6.74 0.48 4.91
C PRO A 87 6.83 1.15 3.54
N VAL A 88 7.21 2.44 3.49
CA VAL A 88 7.35 3.22 2.26
C VAL A 88 8.78 3.22 1.77
N THR A 89 9.74 3.62 2.60
CA THR A 89 11.14 3.73 2.18
C THR A 89 11.73 2.36 1.86
N GLY A 90 11.36 1.34 2.64
CA GLY A 90 12.13 0.11 2.71
C GLY A 90 13.49 0.37 3.37
N TYR A 91 14.47 -0.44 2.99
CA TYR A 91 15.85 -0.35 3.47
C TYR A 91 16.84 -0.33 2.30
N SER A 92 18.05 0.16 2.57
CA SER A 92 19.25 -0.04 1.74
C SER A 92 20.39 -0.44 2.67
N SER A 93 20.81 -1.70 2.59
CA SER A 93 21.84 -2.29 3.44
C SER A 93 23.06 -2.68 2.63
N GLN A 94 24.25 -2.45 3.20
CA GLN A 94 25.51 -2.90 2.62
C GLN A 94 25.61 -4.44 2.53
N ALA A 95 24.94 -5.17 3.43
CA ALA A 95 24.97 -6.62 3.47
C ALA A 95 23.72 -7.30 2.89
N PHE A 96 22.55 -6.66 2.98
CA PHE A 96 21.26 -7.32 2.73
C PHE A 96 20.49 -6.79 1.50
N GLY A 97 21.09 -5.89 0.72
CA GLY A 97 20.46 -5.32 -0.48
C GLY A 97 19.47 -4.20 -0.15
N ALA A 98 18.45 -4.02 -0.99
CA ALA A 98 17.44 -2.98 -0.81
C ALA A 98 16.04 -3.46 -1.19
N ASN A 99 15.00 -2.75 -0.73
CA ASN A 99 13.60 -2.97 -1.14
C ASN A 99 12.79 -1.67 -1.20
N GLN A 100 11.51 -1.75 -1.62
CA GLN A 100 10.58 -0.61 -1.73
C GLN A 100 11.18 0.57 -2.52
N LEU A 101 10.96 1.82 -2.10
CA LEU A 101 11.49 3.00 -2.80
C LEU A 101 13.02 3.03 -2.83
N GLU A 102 13.70 2.53 -1.80
CA GLU A 102 15.17 2.42 -1.82
C GLU A 102 15.66 1.52 -2.95
N ALA A 103 14.95 0.43 -3.30
CA ALA A 103 15.31 -0.40 -4.45
C ALA A 103 14.80 0.15 -5.78
N LEU A 104 13.55 0.63 -5.82
CA LEU A 104 12.91 1.10 -7.05
C LEU A 104 13.61 2.32 -7.63
N GLU A 105 14.03 3.26 -6.78
CA GLU A 105 14.67 4.50 -7.18
C GLU A 105 16.19 4.46 -7.00
N ASP A 106 16.79 3.26 -6.97
CA ASP A 106 18.21 3.06 -6.70
C ASP A 106 19.11 3.82 -7.69
N GLY A 107 18.74 3.84 -8.97
CA GLY A 107 19.46 4.59 -10.00
C GLY A 107 19.52 6.08 -9.69
N ILE A 108 18.40 6.69 -9.30
CA ILE A 108 18.34 8.11 -8.95
C ILE A 108 19.13 8.36 -7.66
N LEU A 109 18.89 7.57 -6.62
CA LEU A 109 19.48 7.74 -5.29
C LEU A 109 21.01 7.50 -5.27
N THR A 110 21.55 6.67 -6.18
CA THR A 110 23.01 6.49 -6.38
C THR A 110 23.59 7.42 -7.44
N GLY A 111 22.75 8.09 -8.22
CA GLY A 111 23.15 8.91 -9.35
C GLY A 111 23.51 8.13 -10.61
N ASN A 112 23.29 6.81 -10.64
CA ASN A 112 23.58 5.92 -11.77
C ASN A 112 22.49 5.89 -12.86
N ASP A 113 21.38 6.59 -12.66
CA ASP A 113 20.28 6.63 -13.64
C ASP A 113 20.69 7.26 -14.99
N ASP A 114 20.22 6.69 -16.09
CA ASP A 114 20.48 7.21 -17.45
C ASP A 114 19.92 8.63 -17.63
N ARG A 115 18.84 8.97 -16.93
CA ARG A 115 18.27 10.34 -16.93
C ARG A 115 19.26 11.37 -16.36
N LEU A 116 20.30 10.92 -15.65
CA LEU A 116 21.39 11.73 -15.11
C LEU A 116 22.66 11.72 -15.99
N PHE A 117 22.65 11.03 -17.13
CA PHE A 117 23.83 10.77 -17.98
C PHE A 117 24.56 12.05 -18.42
N PHE A 118 23.83 13.05 -18.95
CA PHE A 118 24.42 14.30 -19.42
C PHE A 118 25.11 15.06 -18.29
N ARG A 119 24.53 15.05 -17.08
CA ARG A 119 25.13 15.64 -15.88
C ARG A 119 26.36 14.85 -15.45
N ASN A 120 26.25 13.53 -15.32
CA ASN A 120 27.35 12.67 -14.91
C ASN A 120 28.58 12.83 -15.85
N THR A 121 28.33 13.09 -17.13
CA THR A 121 29.38 13.38 -18.12
C THR A 121 30.02 14.75 -17.88
N LEU A 122 29.24 15.80 -17.58
CA LEU A 122 29.77 17.12 -17.21
C LEU A 122 30.54 17.09 -15.89
N ASP A 123 30.06 16.37 -14.89
CA ASP A 123 30.73 16.21 -13.59
C ASP A 123 32.08 15.49 -13.76
N MET A 124 32.13 14.46 -14.61
CA MET A 124 33.38 13.78 -14.98
C MET A 124 34.38 14.72 -15.67
N ILE A 125 33.92 15.57 -16.60
CA ILE A 125 34.77 16.55 -17.29
C ILE A 125 35.25 17.66 -16.35
N THR A 126 34.40 18.08 -15.41
CA THR A 126 34.69 19.16 -14.45
C THR A 126 35.37 18.68 -13.16
N GLY A 127 35.57 17.36 -13.01
CA GLY A 127 36.17 16.75 -11.82
C GLY A 127 35.28 16.77 -10.58
N LYS A 128 33.98 17.04 -10.72
CA LYS A 128 33.02 16.98 -9.62
C LYS A 128 32.72 15.53 -9.25
N LYS A 129 32.54 15.27 -7.96
CA LYS A 129 32.15 13.94 -7.48
C LYS A 129 30.69 13.68 -7.86
N LYS A 130 30.42 12.46 -8.32
CA LYS A 130 29.07 11.98 -8.61
C LYS A 130 28.21 11.99 -7.35
N GLU A 131 27.02 12.56 -7.43
CA GLU A 131 26.06 12.64 -6.32
C GLU A 131 24.69 12.07 -6.70
N GLY A 132 24.07 11.42 -5.72
CA GLY A 132 22.71 10.90 -5.83
C GLY A 132 21.66 12.02 -5.91
N GLY A 133 20.61 11.77 -6.68
CA GLY A 133 19.40 12.58 -6.68
C GLY A 133 18.48 12.28 -5.50
N SER A 134 17.37 13.00 -5.41
CA SER A 134 16.38 12.86 -4.34
C SER A 134 15.04 12.35 -4.87
N VAL A 135 14.34 11.59 -4.04
CA VAL A 135 12.98 11.11 -4.29
C VAL A 135 12.03 11.91 -3.41
N VAL A 136 11.24 12.79 -4.01
CA VAL A 136 10.20 13.55 -3.30
C VAL A 136 8.92 12.72 -3.30
N THR A 137 8.45 12.37 -2.11
CA THR A 137 7.23 11.56 -1.94
C THR A 137 5.98 12.41 -1.85
N THR A 138 4.83 11.77 -2.00
CA THR A 138 3.51 12.40 -1.78
C THR A 138 3.07 12.37 -0.32
N LEU A 139 3.85 11.72 0.56
CA LEU A 139 3.46 11.49 1.95
C LEU A 139 3.28 12.79 2.72
N ASN A 140 2.37 12.76 3.69
CA ASN A 140 2.16 13.80 4.67
C ASN A 140 2.69 13.35 6.03
N ALA A 141 3.69 14.07 6.57
CA ALA A 141 4.35 13.70 7.81
C ALA A 141 3.41 13.68 9.03
N ALA A 142 2.44 14.60 9.09
CA ALA A 142 1.48 14.62 10.18
C ALA A 142 0.52 13.42 10.09
N ALA A 143 0.06 13.09 8.88
CA ALA A 143 -0.83 11.95 8.64
C ALA A 143 -0.14 10.60 8.93
N GLN A 144 1.11 10.43 8.45
CA GLN A 144 1.90 9.23 8.73
C GLN A 144 2.12 9.05 10.23
N LYS A 145 2.46 10.13 10.94
CA LYS A 145 2.65 10.12 12.39
C LYS A 145 1.36 9.77 13.14
N ALA A 146 0.25 10.43 12.81
CA ALA A 146 -1.05 10.15 13.42
C ALA A 146 -1.48 8.69 13.21
N ALA A 147 -1.25 8.13 12.03
CA ALA A 147 -1.53 6.73 11.74
C ALA A 147 -0.63 5.77 12.55
N TYR A 148 0.68 6.05 12.63
CA TYR A 148 1.65 5.22 13.35
C TYR A 148 1.41 5.23 14.87
N GLU A 149 1.23 6.41 15.45
CA GLU A 149 0.90 6.56 16.88
C GLU A 149 -0.48 5.99 17.20
N GLY A 150 -1.46 6.15 16.30
CA GLY A 150 -2.81 5.62 16.47
C GLY A 150 -2.85 4.10 16.50
N LEU A 151 -2.06 3.42 15.65
CA LEU A 151 -1.90 1.96 15.72
C LEU A 151 -1.13 1.55 16.98
N GLY A 152 -0.09 2.29 17.35
CA GLY A 152 0.74 2.01 18.52
C GLY A 152 1.32 0.60 18.47
N ASN A 153 1.06 -0.18 19.52
CA ASN A 153 1.52 -1.58 19.61
C ASN A 153 0.58 -2.58 18.94
N ASN A 154 -0.59 -2.14 18.45
CA ASN A 154 -1.51 -3.05 17.79
C ASN A 154 -0.95 -3.44 16.42
N LYS A 155 -1.14 -4.69 16.04
CA LYS A 155 -0.81 -5.17 14.69
C LYS A 155 -1.87 -4.68 13.72
N GLY A 156 -1.47 -4.11 12.59
CA GLY A 156 -2.41 -3.55 11.63
C GLY A 156 -1.77 -2.62 10.60
N ALA A 157 -2.60 -1.88 9.90
CA ALA A 157 -2.18 -0.96 8.86
C ALA A 157 -3.15 0.19 8.64
N VAL A 158 -2.61 1.29 8.12
CA VAL A 158 -3.37 2.45 7.64
C VAL A 158 -2.90 2.83 6.25
N ALA A 159 -3.85 3.07 5.35
CA ALA A 159 -3.61 3.73 4.07
C ALA A 159 -4.47 4.99 3.99
N ALA A 160 -3.87 6.11 3.59
CA ALA A 160 -4.58 7.36 3.33
C ALA A 160 -4.24 7.90 1.94
N LEU A 161 -5.26 8.32 1.20
CA LEU A 161 -5.16 8.82 -0.16
C LEU A 161 -5.74 10.23 -0.24
N ASP A 162 -5.20 11.07 -1.11
CA ASP A 162 -5.89 12.26 -1.62
C ASP A 162 -6.87 11.82 -2.72
N PRO A 163 -8.19 11.98 -2.53
CA PRO A 163 -9.20 11.53 -3.48
C PRO A 163 -9.09 12.13 -4.88
N ALA A 164 -8.70 13.41 -4.98
CA ALA A 164 -8.69 14.14 -6.24
C ALA A 164 -7.50 13.76 -7.13
N THR A 165 -6.41 13.28 -6.53
CA THR A 165 -5.15 13.05 -7.24
C THR A 165 -4.69 11.59 -7.22
N GLY A 166 -5.06 10.80 -6.20
CA GLY A 166 -4.48 9.49 -5.95
C GLY A 166 -3.15 9.53 -5.19
N LYS A 167 -2.72 10.69 -4.69
CA LYS A 167 -1.52 10.77 -3.84
C LYS A 167 -1.69 9.89 -2.61
N ILE A 168 -0.72 9.02 -2.33
CA ILE A 168 -0.64 8.31 -1.06
C ILE A 168 -0.12 9.28 0.00
N LEU A 169 -0.97 9.66 0.94
CA LEU A 169 -0.65 10.60 2.02
C LEU A 169 -0.07 9.91 3.24
N ALA A 170 -0.52 8.69 3.53
CA ALA A 170 0.05 7.85 4.58
C ALA A 170 -0.05 6.37 4.20
N LEU A 171 0.98 5.61 4.56
CA LEU A 171 1.04 4.18 4.35
C LEU A 171 1.83 3.54 5.50
N VAL A 172 1.10 3.08 6.51
CA VAL A 172 1.64 2.61 7.79
C VAL A 172 1.35 1.13 7.96
N SER A 173 2.30 0.41 8.54
CA SER A 173 2.18 -0.98 8.96
C SER A 173 2.80 -1.12 10.35
N THR A 174 2.11 -1.81 11.27
CA THR A 174 2.62 -2.13 12.60
C THR A 174 2.45 -3.64 12.89
N PRO A 175 3.39 -4.27 13.62
CA PRO A 175 4.69 -3.71 14.02
C PRO A 175 5.58 -3.42 12.79
N SER A 176 6.59 -2.58 13.00
CA SER A 176 7.56 -2.19 11.97
C SER A 176 8.99 -2.31 12.50
N TYR A 177 9.99 -1.88 11.72
CA TYR A 177 11.41 -2.01 12.02
C TYR A 177 12.18 -0.74 11.67
N ASP A 178 13.23 -0.42 12.41
CA ASP A 178 14.16 0.66 12.04
C ASP A 178 15.25 0.12 11.09
N PRO A 179 15.26 0.53 9.81
CA PRO A 179 16.26 0.04 8.86
C PRO A 179 17.70 0.44 9.22
N SER A 180 17.88 1.50 10.03
CA SER A 180 19.19 1.96 10.47
C SER A 180 19.95 0.92 11.30
N LYS A 181 19.24 -0.06 11.88
CA LYS A 181 19.81 -1.12 12.73
C LYS A 181 20.60 -2.18 11.95
N PHE A 182 20.39 -2.30 10.65
CA PHE A 182 21.07 -3.29 9.79
C PHE A 182 21.52 -2.71 8.44
N ALA A 183 21.74 -1.39 8.38
CA ALA A 183 22.16 -0.70 7.16
C ALA A 183 23.62 -0.98 6.77
N GLY A 184 24.45 -1.40 7.73
CA GLY A 184 25.85 -1.73 7.54
C GLY A 184 26.08 -3.19 7.14
N ASN A 185 27.29 -3.66 7.43
CA ASN A 185 27.76 -5.01 7.11
C ASN A 185 28.50 -5.69 8.29
N THR A 186 28.18 -5.31 9.53
CA THR A 186 28.79 -5.88 10.74
C THR A 186 28.01 -7.08 11.28
N ASP A 187 28.59 -7.80 12.24
CA ASP A 187 27.89 -8.88 12.95
C ASP A 187 26.64 -8.37 13.70
N ASP A 188 26.66 -7.12 14.19
CA ASP A 188 25.51 -6.52 14.86
C ASP A 188 24.40 -6.18 13.85
N ASP A 189 24.76 -5.72 12.64
CA ASP A 189 23.79 -5.58 11.54
C ASP A 189 23.16 -6.95 11.20
N ALA A 190 23.96 -8.02 11.17
CA ALA A 190 23.47 -9.37 10.91
C ALA A 190 22.54 -9.90 12.01
N LYS A 191 22.81 -9.60 13.28
CA LYS A 191 21.91 -9.93 14.40
C LYS A 191 20.60 -9.16 14.28
N ALA A 192 20.67 -7.85 14.02
CA ALA A 192 19.49 -6.99 13.87
C ALA A 192 18.62 -7.41 12.68
N TRP A 193 19.23 -7.72 11.53
CA TRP A 193 18.56 -8.27 10.36
C TRP A 193 17.83 -9.57 10.70
N ASN A 194 18.52 -10.51 11.36
CA ASN A 194 17.93 -11.79 11.74
C ASN A 194 16.75 -11.61 12.71
N ALA A 195 16.82 -10.66 13.65
CA ALA A 195 15.76 -10.42 14.62
C ALA A 195 14.41 -10.04 13.99
N VAL A 196 14.43 -9.31 12.87
CA VAL A 196 13.20 -8.84 12.19
C VAL A 196 12.68 -9.81 11.11
N GLN A 197 13.36 -10.93 10.87
CA GLN A 197 12.91 -11.93 9.91
C GLN A 197 11.69 -12.68 10.44
N LYS A 198 10.69 -12.95 9.59
CA LYS A 198 9.50 -13.75 9.90
C LYS A 198 9.77 -15.06 10.65
N LYS A 199 10.89 -15.73 10.35
CA LYS A 199 11.28 -16.99 11.01
C LYS A 199 11.59 -16.83 12.50
N ASN A 200 11.97 -15.62 12.92
CA ASN A 200 12.39 -15.28 14.28
C ASN A 200 11.39 -14.33 14.98
N ASP A 201 10.59 -13.58 14.21
CA ASP A 201 9.49 -12.76 14.71
C ASP A 201 8.18 -13.13 14.01
N ARG A 202 7.27 -13.73 14.77
CA ARG A 202 5.95 -14.20 14.27
C ARG A 202 5.03 -13.04 13.89
N ASP A 203 5.30 -11.83 14.39
CA ASP A 203 4.54 -10.65 14.05
C ASP A 203 5.01 -10.01 12.74
N ASP A 204 6.04 -10.57 12.08
CA ASP A 204 6.47 -10.22 10.72
C ASP A 204 6.56 -8.69 10.50
N PRO A 205 7.44 -7.98 11.23
CA PRO A 205 7.53 -6.52 11.18
C PRO A 205 7.96 -5.99 9.81
N MET A 206 8.58 -6.83 8.97
CA MET A 206 8.98 -6.49 7.61
C MET A 206 7.83 -6.56 6.60
N LEU A 207 6.71 -7.18 6.95
CA LEU A 207 5.52 -7.23 6.09
C LEU A 207 4.86 -5.86 6.02
N ASN A 208 4.85 -5.24 4.84
CA ASN A 208 4.02 -4.07 4.58
C ASN A 208 2.55 -4.49 4.44
N ARG A 209 1.83 -4.53 5.56
CA ARG A 209 0.42 -4.94 5.62
C ARG A 209 -0.50 -4.05 4.80
N ALA A 210 -0.20 -2.77 4.68
CA ALA A 210 -1.00 -1.83 3.91
C ALA A 210 -1.03 -2.16 2.40
N LEU A 211 0.03 -2.80 1.88
CA LEU A 211 0.16 -3.18 0.46
C LEU A 211 0.10 -4.68 0.20
N ARG A 212 0.62 -5.52 1.11
CA ARG A 212 0.98 -6.91 0.82
C ARG A 212 0.12 -7.93 1.56
N GLU A 213 -0.56 -7.53 2.62
CA GLU A 213 -1.48 -8.41 3.35
C GLU A 213 -2.92 -8.14 2.91
N THR A 214 -3.69 -9.21 2.78
CA THR A 214 -5.09 -9.15 2.38
C THR A 214 -5.96 -9.71 3.49
N TYR A 215 -6.99 -8.98 3.89
CA TYR A 215 -7.91 -9.38 4.94
C TYR A 215 -9.33 -9.43 4.38
N PRO A 216 -10.23 -10.23 4.96
CA PRO A 216 -11.65 -10.09 4.70
C PRO A 216 -12.08 -8.63 5.02
N PRO A 217 -12.62 -7.86 4.07
CA PRO A 217 -12.99 -6.46 4.31
C PRO A 217 -14.22 -6.31 5.22
N GLY A 218 -14.98 -7.40 5.39
CA GLY A 218 -16.22 -7.42 6.15
C GLY A 218 -17.19 -6.31 5.73
N SER A 219 -17.87 -5.72 6.70
CA SER A 219 -18.93 -4.74 6.43
C SER A 219 -18.47 -3.45 5.73
N THR A 220 -17.16 -3.21 5.56
CA THR A 220 -16.69 -2.10 4.71
C THR A 220 -16.98 -2.35 3.23
N PHE A 221 -17.01 -3.61 2.79
CA PHE A 221 -17.33 -3.99 1.41
C PHE A 221 -18.78 -3.73 1.03
N LYS A 222 -19.68 -3.58 2.01
CA LYS A 222 -21.09 -3.20 1.77
C LYS A 222 -21.23 -1.88 1.02
N VAL A 223 -20.20 -1.01 1.04
CA VAL A 223 -20.14 0.19 0.19
C VAL A 223 -20.07 -0.17 -1.29
N VAL A 224 -19.27 -1.18 -1.67
CA VAL A 224 -19.20 -1.71 -3.04
C VAL A 224 -20.50 -2.42 -3.42
N THR A 225 -21.10 -3.18 -2.50
CA THR A 225 -22.40 -3.82 -2.73
C THR A 225 -23.54 -2.82 -2.89
N ALA A 226 -23.55 -1.74 -2.11
CA ALA A 226 -24.49 -0.62 -2.28
C ALA A 226 -24.31 0.03 -3.66
N ALA A 227 -23.06 0.28 -4.07
CA ALA A 227 -22.73 0.81 -5.38
C ALA A 227 -23.29 -0.09 -6.51
N ALA A 228 -23.01 -1.39 -6.44
CA ALA A 228 -23.45 -2.36 -7.45
C ALA A 228 -24.98 -2.40 -7.56
N ALA A 229 -25.68 -2.38 -6.42
CA ALA A 229 -27.13 -2.40 -6.36
C ALA A 229 -27.76 -1.12 -6.97
N LEU A 230 -27.18 0.05 -6.71
CA LEU A 230 -27.62 1.32 -7.27
C LEU A 230 -27.36 1.40 -8.79
N GLU A 231 -26.15 1.08 -9.24
CA GLU A 231 -25.77 1.14 -10.66
C GLU A 231 -26.53 0.12 -11.52
N ASN A 232 -27.02 -0.97 -10.92
CA ASN A 232 -27.81 -2.00 -11.61
C ASN A 232 -29.32 -1.88 -11.36
N GLY A 233 -29.80 -0.78 -10.76
CA GLY A 233 -31.22 -0.51 -10.57
C GLY A 233 -31.94 -1.52 -9.67
N LYS A 234 -31.21 -2.19 -8.76
CA LYS A 234 -31.80 -3.12 -7.78
C LYS A 234 -32.45 -2.38 -6.62
N VAL A 235 -32.10 -1.11 -6.44
CA VAL A 235 -32.72 -0.19 -5.48
C VAL A 235 -32.98 1.13 -6.21
N SER A 236 -34.22 1.62 -6.13
CA SER A 236 -34.68 2.84 -6.80
C SER A 236 -34.10 4.11 -6.16
N GLY A 237 -33.97 4.12 -4.83
CA GLY A 237 -33.45 5.23 -4.03
C GLY A 237 -32.97 4.76 -2.66
N ILE A 238 -32.08 5.52 -2.04
CA ILE A 238 -31.45 5.13 -0.76
C ILE A 238 -32.40 5.17 0.45
N ASP A 239 -33.56 5.83 0.29
CA ASP A 239 -34.62 5.99 1.28
C ASP A 239 -35.87 5.16 0.96
N ASP A 240 -35.85 4.41 -0.14
CA ASP A 240 -36.91 3.45 -0.45
C ASP A 240 -36.67 2.16 0.34
N LYS A 241 -37.76 1.52 0.77
CA LYS A 241 -37.68 0.21 1.43
C LYS A 241 -37.11 -0.81 0.46
N THR A 242 -36.15 -1.59 0.92
CA THR A 242 -35.75 -2.79 0.21
C THR A 242 -36.81 -3.88 0.40
N ASP A 243 -36.80 -4.88 -0.47
CA ASP A 243 -37.38 -6.18 -0.17
C ASP A 243 -36.27 -7.00 0.51
N SER A 244 -36.25 -7.09 1.83
CA SER A 244 -35.20 -7.80 2.58
C SER A 244 -35.76 -8.41 3.85
N PRO A 245 -36.11 -9.71 3.85
CA PRO A 245 -36.73 -10.35 4.99
C PRO A 245 -35.75 -10.47 6.17
N LEU A 246 -36.33 -10.60 7.36
CA LEU A 246 -35.61 -10.92 8.58
C LEU A 246 -36.39 -12.04 9.30
N PRO A 247 -35.88 -13.28 9.35
CA PRO A 247 -34.56 -13.73 8.90
C PRO A 247 -34.40 -13.78 7.37
N TYR A 248 -33.15 -13.72 6.90
CA TYR A 248 -32.79 -14.00 5.51
C TYR A 248 -32.06 -15.34 5.43
N GLN A 249 -32.64 -16.28 4.68
CA GLN A 249 -32.02 -17.57 4.38
C GLN A 249 -31.12 -17.42 3.14
N LEU A 250 -29.88 -17.90 3.24
CA LEU A 250 -28.96 -17.87 2.10
C LEU A 250 -29.55 -18.68 0.93
N PRO A 251 -29.36 -18.22 -0.32
CA PRO A 251 -29.92 -18.90 -1.49
C PRO A 251 -29.34 -20.32 -1.60
N ASP A 252 -30.14 -21.29 -2.03
CA ASP A 252 -29.71 -22.69 -2.19
C ASP A 252 -29.13 -23.34 -0.91
N SER A 253 -29.45 -22.80 0.26
CA SER A 253 -28.97 -23.27 1.57
C SER A 253 -30.11 -23.30 2.59
N ARG A 254 -29.90 -23.99 3.72
CA ARG A 254 -30.77 -23.94 4.91
C ARG A 254 -30.24 -23.00 5.99
N THR A 255 -29.15 -22.30 5.71
CA THR A 255 -28.48 -21.42 6.66
C THR A 255 -29.15 -20.05 6.68
N GLU A 256 -29.64 -19.64 7.84
CA GLU A 256 -30.08 -18.27 8.09
C GLU A 256 -28.88 -17.36 8.38
N LEU A 257 -28.79 -16.26 7.65
CA LEU A 257 -27.79 -15.23 7.89
C LEU A 257 -28.20 -14.36 9.08
N LYS A 258 -27.30 -14.23 10.05
CA LYS A 258 -27.52 -13.42 11.25
C LYS A 258 -27.03 -11.99 11.07
N ASN A 259 -27.79 -11.06 11.63
CA ASN A 259 -27.35 -9.69 11.89
C ASN A 259 -26.62 -9.62 13.24
N GLU A 260 -25.78 -8.60 13.41
CA GLU A 260 -25.11 -8.32 14.68
C GLU A 260 -26.07 -7.57 15.61
N GLY A 261 -26.66 -8.31 16.54
CA GLY A 261 -27.67 -7.78 17.47
C GLY A 261 -29.08 -7.69 16.89
N ASN A 262 -30.00 -7.17 17.70
CA ASN A 262 -31.39 -6.94 17.31
C ASN A 262 -31.53 -5.55 16.69
N ILE A 263 -31.48 -5.47 15.36
CA ILE A 263 -31.41 -4.23 14.58
C ILE A 263 -32.52 -4.18 13.52
N PRO A 264 -33.02 -2.98 13.15
CA PRO A 264 -34.20 -2.81 12.29
C PRO A 264 -33.86 -3.05 10.81
N CYS A 265 -33.60 -4.31 10.44
CA CYS A 265 -33.14 -4.70 9.11
C CYS A 265 -34.23 -5.27 8.19
N GLU A 266 -35.43 -5.55 8.71
CA GLU A 266 -36.54 -6.00 7.89
C GLU A 266 -36.99 -4.89 6.95
N ASN A 267 -36.88 -5.11 5.63
CA ASN A 267 -37.23 -4.17 4.57
C ASN A 267 -36.67 -2.75 4.80
N ALA A 268 -35.50 -2.68 5.45
CA ALA A 268 -34.84 -1.43 5.77
C ALA A 268 -34.45 -0.69 4.50
N THR A 269 -34.48 0.65 4.54
CA THR A 269 -33.94 1.44 3.42
C THR A 269 -32.43 1.20 3.30
N LEU A 270 -31.84 1.46 2.13
CA LEU A 270 -30.40 1.27 1.96
C LEU A 270 -29.59 2.16 2.94
N ARG A 271 -30.09 3.36 3.25
CA ARG A 271 -29.52 4.26 4.25
C ARG A 271 -29.53 3.64 5.65
N ILE A 272 -30.68 3.11 6.10
CA ILE A 272 -30.80 2.46 7.41
C ILE A 272 -29.97 1.18 7.46
N ALA A 273 -29.98 0.40 6.38
CA ALA A 273 -29.20 -0.82 6.27
C ALA A 273 -27.70 -0.54 6.37
N LEU A 274 -27.18 0.53 5.74
CA LEU A 274 -25.77 0.89 5.86
C LEU A 274 -25.44 1.44 7.26
N ARG A 275 -26.33 2.28 7.83
CA ARG A 275 -26.21 2.84 9.19
C ARG A 275 -26.04 1.77 10.26
N TYR A 276 -26.93 0.77 10.26
CA TYR A 276 -26.92 -0.35 11.21
C TYR A 276 -26.10 -1.55 10.73
N SER A 277 -25.52 -1.49 9.54
CA SER A 277 -24.72 -2.55 8.96
C SER A 277 -25.47 -3.88 8.78
N CYS A 278 -26.72 -3.85 8.31
CA CYS A 278 -27.59 -5.02 8.12
C CYS A 278 -26.99 -6.06 7.15
N ASN A 279 -26.47 -7.18 7.66
CA ASN A 279 -25.96 -8.30 6.87
C ASN A 279 -27.04 -8.86 5.93
N THR A 280 -28.27 -9.05 6.44
CA THR A 280 -29.37 -9.65 5.68
C THR A 280 -29.73 -8.85 4.43
N VAL A 281 -29.76 -7.51 4.53
CA VAL A 281 -30.04 -6.62 3.40
C VAL A 281 -28.93 -6.70 2.36
N PHE A 282 -27.67 -6.54 2.77
CA PHE A 282 -26.56 -6.50 1.82
C PHE A 282 -26.25 -7.86 1.17
N ALA A 283 -26.43 -8.95 1.90
CA ALA A 283 -26.29 -10.29 1.34
C ALA A 283 -27.36 -10.57 0.28
N LYS A 284 -28.63 -10.22 0.55
CA LYS A 284 -29.71 -10.32 -0.44
C LYS A 284 -29.46 -9.40 -1.64
N LEU A 285 -28.99 -8.17 -1.42
CA LEU A 285 -28.66 -7.27 -2.52
C LEU A 285 -27.55 -7.84 -3.41
N SER A 286 -26.47 -8.35 -2.83
CA SER A 286 -25.40 -9.02 -3.58
C SER A 286 -25.95 -10.17 -4.43
N ASP A 287 -26.78 -11.03 -3.83
CA ASP A 287 -27.41 -12.13 -4.56
C ASP A 287 -28.34 -11.65 -5.69
N SER A 288 -29.09 -10.57 -5.44
CA SER A 288 -30.01 -9.99 -6.43
C SER A 288 -29.29 -9.29 -7.59
N VAL A 289 -28.11 -8.71 -7.33
CA VAL A 289 -27.22 -8.12 -8.35
C VAL A 289 -26.64 -9.24 -9.22
N GLY A 290 -26.25 -10.35 -8.59
CA GLY A 290 -25.61 -11.50 -9.25
C GLY A 290 -24.09 -11.35 -9.32
N ASN A 291 -23.38 -12.48 -9.33
CA ASN A 291 -21.93 -12.49 -9.11
C ASN A 291 -21.14 -11.76 -10.22
N GLU A 292 -21.55 -11.93 -11.48
CA GLU A 292 -20.91 -11.27 -12.64
C GLU A 292 -20.90 -9.74 -12.49
N LYS A 293 -22.05 -9.15 -12.18
CA LYS A 293 -22.18 -7.69 -11.99
C LYS A 293 -21.48 -7.19 -10.72
N MET A 294 -21.39 -8.03 -9.69
CA MET A 294 -20.59 -7.73 -8.50
C MET A 294 -19.09 -7.71 -8.81
N ILE A 295 -18.60 -8.67 -9.61
CA ILE A 295 -17.21 -8.70 -10.11
C ILE A 295 -16.92 -7.45 -10.93
N GLU A 296 -17.75 -7.13 -11.92
CA GLU A 296 -17.59 -5.91 -12.74
C GLU A 296 -17.53 -4.64 -11.87
N GLN A 297 -18.42 -4.54 -10.87
CA GLN A 297 -18.42 -3.40 -9.97
C GLN A 297 -17.17 -3.35 -9.08
N ALA A 298 -16.71 -4.49 -8.56
CA ALA A 298 -15.51 -4.56 -7.74
C ALA A 298 -14.26 -4.21 -8.55
N GLU A 299 -14.16 -4.67 -9.80
CA GLU A 299 -13.08 -4.34 -10.74
C GLU A 299 -13.03 -2.85 -11.06
N LYS A 300 -14.20 -2.19 -11.22
CA LYS A 300 -14.28 -0.74 -11.34
C LYS A 300 -13.73 0.00 -10.11
N PHE A 301 -13.73 -0.61 -8.92
CA PHE A 301 -13.04 -0.09 -7.73
C PHE A 301 -11.56 -0.50 -7.61
N GLY A 302 -11.05 -1.36 -8.50
CA GLY A 302 -9.65 -1.80 -8.54
C GLY A 302 -9.41 -3.23 -8.04
N PHE A 303 -10.44 -3.94 -7.56
CA PHE A 303 -10.33 -5.36 -7.21
C PHE A 303 -9.96 -6.21 -8.43
N ASN A 304 -9.48 -7.42 -8.18
CA ASN A 304 -9.05 -8.41 -9.16
C ASN A 304 -7.90 -7.95 -10.08
N ASN A 305 -7.27 -6.80 -9.81
CA ASN A 305 -6.10 -6.33 -10.57
C ASN A 305 -4.77 -6.83 -9.97
N LYS A 306 -4.10 -7.76 -10.66
CA LYS A 306 -2.76 -8.28 -10.30
C LYS A 306 -1.61 -7.29 -10.54
N LYS A 307 -1.87 -6.18 -11.23
CA LYS A 307 -0.89 -5.20 -11.71
C LYS A 307 -1.14 -3.80 -11.12
N LEU A 308 -1.74 -3.72 -9.94
CA LEU A 308 -1.91 -2.45 -9.24
C LEU A 308 -0.57 -1.99 -8.64
N ASP A 309 0.13 -1.14 -9.39
CA ASP A 309 1.42 -0.59 -9.02
C ASP A 309 1.27 0.83 -8.46
N THR A 310 1.94 1.12 -7.33
CA THR A 310 1.71 2.34 -6.54
C THR A 310 2.91 3.23 -6.19
N PRO A 311 4.18 3.03 -6.58
CA PRO A 311 4.89 2.21 -7.58
C PRO A 311 5.49 0.90 -7.05
N VAL A 312 5.29 0.60 -5.76
CA VAL A 312 5.45 -0.75 -5.23
C VAL A 312 4.20 -1.56 -5.59
N ARG A 313 4.36 -2.79 -6.07
CA ARG A 313 3.23 -3.65 -6.44
C ARG A 313 2.42 -4.07 -5.21
N ALA A 314 1.16 -3.66 -5.16
CA ALA A 314 0.21 -4.13 -4.16
C ALA A 314 -0.15 -5.60 -4.40
N ALA A 315 -0.50 -6.33 -3.34
CA ALA A 315 -1.17 -7.61 -3.45
C ALA A 315 -2.55 -7.40 -4.10
N GLN A 316 -2.97 -8.39 -4.90
CA GLN A 316 -4.28 -8.37 -5.51
C GLN A 316 -5.34 -8.50 -4.41
N SER A 317 -6.24 -7.52 -4.33
CA SER A 317 -7.49 -7.68 -3.59
C SER A 317 -8.47 -8.44 -4.46
N VAL A 318 -9.16 -9.43 -3.91
CA VAL A 318 -9.96 -10.39 -4.67
C VAL A 318 -11.43 -10.27 -4.30
N TYR A 319 -12.28 -10.05 -5.30
CA TYR A 319 -13.68 -10.41 -5.23
C TYR A 319 -13.87 -11.72 -6.00
N PRO A 320 -14.32 -12.80 -5.35
CA PRO A 320 -14.21 -14.14 -5.88
C PRO A 320 -15.23 -14.44 -6.99
N GLU A 321 -14.90 -15.46 -7.79
CA GLU A 321 -15.79 -16.00 -8.83
C GLU A 321 -16.88 -16.93 -8.26
N ASP A 322 -16.78 -17.28 -6.97
CA ASP A 322 -17.71 -18.16 -6.25
C ASP A 322 -19.14 -17.62 -6.31
N ASN A 323 -20.09 -18.45 -6.74
CA ASN A 323 -21.49 -18.07 -6.90
C ASN A 323 -22.35 -18.54 -5.71
N ARG A 324 -23.66 -18.70 -5.88
CA ARG A 324 -24.61 -19.08 -4.83
C ARG A 324 -24.22 -20.33 -4.04
N PRO A 325 -24.33 -20.32 -2.69
CA PRO A 325 -24.71 -19.21 -1.81
C PRO A 325 -23.62 -18.16 -1.53
N GLN A 326 -22.39 -18.43 -1.93
CA GLN A 326 -21.20 -17.72 -1.45
C GLN A 326 -21.18 -16.24 -1.86
N ASN A 327 -21.66 -15.91 -3.06
CA ASN A 327 -21.81 -14.53 -3.54
C ASN A 327 -22.58 -13.60 -2.57
N ALA A 328 -23.54 -14.14 -1.81
CA ALA A 328 -24.26 -13.38 -0.79
C ALA A 328 -23.34 -13.04 0.40
N MET A 329 -22.47 -13.96 0.80
CA MET A 329 -21.46 -13.76 1.85
C MET A 329 -20.30 -12.88 1.36
N ASP A 330 -19.84 -13.05 0.13
CA ASP A 330 -18.80 -12.20 -0.48
C ASP A 330 -19.26 -10.75 -0.56
N GLY A 331 -20.55 -10.52 -0.84
CA GLY A 331 -21.17 -9.19 -0.84
C GLY A 331 -21.26 -8.50 0.52
N ILE A 332 -21.03 -9.20 1.62
CA ILE A 332 -20.83 -8.59 2.95
C ILE A 332 -19.37 -8.58 3.39
N GLY A 333 -18.44 -8.88 2.47
CA GLY A 333 -17.00 -8.87 2.68
C GLY A 333 -16.46 -10.06 3.47
N GLN A 334 -17.19 -11.18 3.46
CA GLN A 334 -16.79 -12.44 4.10
C GLN A 334 -16.37 -13.46 3.02
N ALA A 335 -16.37 -14.75 3.37
CA ALA A 335 -16.15 -15.82 2.42
C ALA A 335 -14.75 -15.74 1.77
N SER A 336 -14.65 -15.71 0.45
CA SER A 336 -13.36 -15.67 -0.27
C SER A 336 -12.96 -14.23 -0.65
N ASN A 337 -13.79 -13.23 -0.30
CA ASN A 337 -13.51 -11.81 -0.52
C ASN A 337 -12.38 -11.33 0.39
N THR A 338 -11.33 -10.76 -0.21
CA THR A 338 -10.16 -10.27 0.52
C THR A 338 -9.68 -8.94 -0.07
N ALA A 339 -9.21 -8.04 0.79
CA ALA A 339 -8.75 -6.72 0.40
C ALA A 339 -7.52 -6.26 1.18
N THR A 340 -6.64 -5.53 0.50
CA THR A 340 -5.58 -4.76 1.17
C THR A 340 -6.15 -3.47 1.78
N PRO A 341 -5.52 -2.90 2.82
CA PRO A 341 -5.89 -1.58 3.34
C PRO A 341 -5.85 -0.50 2.27
N LEU A 342 -4.85 -0.52 1.38
CA LEU A 342 -4.80 0.39 0.24
C LEU A 342 -6.05 0.27 -0.64
N GLN A 343 -6.48 -0.95 -1.00
CA GLN A 343 -7.66 -1.17 -1.83
C GLN A 343 -8.93 -0.61 -1.17
N MET A 344 -9.08 -0.79 0.13
CA MET A 344 -10.23 -0.25 0.86
C MET A 344 -10.17 1.29 1.00
N ALA A 345 -8.97 1.88 1.05
CA ALA A 345 -8.81 3.33 0.95
C ALA A 345 -9.19 3.84 -0.46
N MET A 346 -8.89 3.09 -1.52
CA MET A 346 -9.32 3.39 -2.89
C MET A 346 -10.85 3.39 -3.03
N VAL A 347 -11.56 2.47 -2.36
CA VAL A 347 -13.04 2.48 -2.33
C VAL A 347 -13.57 3.79 -1.74
N ALA A 348 -13.09 4.18 -0.56
CA ALA A 348 -13.50 5.44 0.06
C ALA A 348 -13.10 6.66 -0.78
N SER A 349 -11.91 6.62 -1.39
CA SER A 349 -11.39 7.67 -2.28
C SER A 349 -12.30 7.88 -3.50
N ALA A 350 -12.75 6.81 -4.15
CA ALA A 350 -13.64 6.92 -5.31
C ALA A 350 -15.01 7.50 -4.92
N VAL A 351 -15.56 7.09 -3.77
CA VAL A 351 -16.83 7.66 -3.27
C VAL A 351 -16.68 9.16 -2.96
N ALA A 352 -15.56 9.55 -2.34
CA ALA A 352 -15.26 10.94 -1.99
C ALA A 352 -14.95 11.84 -3.18
N ASN A 353 -14.61 11.27 -4.34
CA ASN A 353 -14.24 11.94 -5.58
C ASN A 353 -15.30 11.74 -6.69
N ASP A 354 -16.58 11.75 -6.30
CA ASP A 354 -17.74 11.67 -7.20
C ASP A 354 -17.68 10.48 -8.18
N GLY A 355 -17.19 9.35 -7.69
CA GLY A 355 -17.09 8.09 -8.42
C GLY A 355 -15.82 7.93 -9.25
N LYS A 356 -14.95 8.94 -9.34
CA LYS A 356 -13.67 8.84 -10.05
C LYS A 356 -12.62 8.21 -9.14
N LEU A 357 -12.09 7.06 -9.54
CA LEU A 357 -10.96 6.44 -8.88
C LEU A 357 -9.67 6.90 -9.54
N MET A 358 -8.78 7.52 -8.77
CA MET A 358 -7.46 7.94 -9.23
C MET A 358 -6.44 6.82 -9.03
N GLN A 359 -5.46 6.73 -9.92
CA GLN A 359 -4.36 5.77 -9.77
C GLN A 359 -3.48 6.16 -8.58
N PRO A 360 -3.31 5.29 -7.57
CA PRO A 360 -2.52 5.62 -6.41
C PRO A 360 -1.03 5.73 -6.74
N TYR A 361 -0.34 6.73 -6.19
CA TYR A 361 1.12 6.89 -6.33
C TYR A 361 1.75 7.52 -5.07
N MET A 362 3.00 7.14 -4.75
CA MET A 362 3.74 7.70 -3.61
C MET A 362 5.01 8.50 -3.95
N VAL A 363 5.41 8.57 -5.23
CA VAL A 363 6.54 9.41 -5.72
C VAL A 363 5.96 10.61 -6.46
N ASP A 364 6.14 11.82 -5.91
CA ASP A 364 5.67 13.07 -6.51
C ASP A 364 6.67 13.58 -7.56
N GLN A 365 7.95 13.62 -7.21
CA GLN A 365 9.02 14.11 -8.09
C GLN A 365 10.32 13.34 -7.88
N LEU A 366 11.08 13.18 -8.97
CA LEU A 366 12.48 12.79 -8.92
C LEU A 366 13.33 14.03 -9.20
N ARG A 367 14.33 14.27 -8.36
CA ARG A 367 15.20 15.45 -8.46
C ARG A 367 16.66 15.05 -8.57
N ALA A 368 17.44 15.85 -9.29
CA ALA A 368 18.89 15.72 -9.32
C ALA A 368 19.51 16.30 -8.03
N SER A 369 20.81 16.07 -7.82
CA SER A 369 21.55 16.57 -6.63
C SER A 369 21.58 18.09 -6.52
N ASN A 370 21.45 18.81 -7.64
CA ASN A 370 21.32 20.27 -7.69
C ASN A 370 19.88 20.77 -7.51
N LEU A 371 18.95 19.87 -7.17
CA LEU A 371 17.52 20.10 -6.97
C LEU A 371 16.68 20.31 -8.24
N ASP A 372 17.28 20.19 -9.43
CA ASP A 372 16.51 20.24 -10.68
C ASP A 372 15.52 19.07 -10.76
N VAL A 373 14.31 19.35 -11.23
CA VAL A 373 13.27 18.33 -11.40
C VAL A 373 13.58 17.51 -12.65
N ILE A 374 13.77 16.20 -12.46
CA ILE A 374 13.98 15.22 -13.54
C ILE A 374 12.63 14.75 -14.05
N GLU A 375 11.73 14.42 -13.13
CA GLU A 375 10.41 13.88 -13.44
C GLU A 375 9.39 14.35 -12.41
N THR A 376 8.16 14.60 -12.85
CA THR A 376 7.01 14.88 -11.98
C THR A 376 5.88 13.94 -12.35
N THR A 377 5.41 13.18 -11.36
CA THR A 377 4.28 12.27 -11.55
C THR A 377 3.00 13.07 -11.78
N GLN A 378 2.30 12.76 -12.87
CA GLN A 378 1.01 13.38 -13.17
C GLN A 378 -0.12 12.48 -12.70
N PRO A 379 -1.12 13.00 -11.95
CA PRO A 379 -2.32 12.26 -11.59
C PRO A 379 -3.02 11.66 -12.82
N LYS A 380 -3.46 10.40 -12.71
CA LYS A 380 -4.20 9.71 -13.76
C LYS A 380 -5.46 9.10 -13.17
N GLN A 381 -6.58 9.26 -13.88
CA GLN A 381 -7.79 8.52 -13.53
C GLN A 381 -7.56 7.04 -13.85
N PHE A 382 -7.78 6.18 -12.86
CA PHE A 382 -7.69 4.73 -12.99
C PHE A 382 -8.98 4.17 -13.61
N SER A 383 -10.14 4.59 -13.10
CA SER A 383 -11.45 4.16 -13.58
C SER A 383 -12.55 5.16 -13.19
N GLN A 384 -13.74 4.99 -13.78
CA GLN A 384 -14.98 5.52 -13.22
C GLN A 384 -15.64 4.40 -12.43
N ALA A 385 -15.54 4.45 -11.10
CA ALA A 385 -16.03 3.40 -10.22
C ALA A 385 -17.57 3.33 -10.23
N VAL A 386 -18.22 4.48 -10.10
CA VAL A 386 -19.68 4.64 -10.10
C VAL A 386 -20.05 5.95 -10.77
N SER A 387 -21.32 6.16 -11.12
CA SER A 387 -21.80 7.49 -11.51
C SER A 387 -21.65 8.52 -10.38
N SER A 388 -21.59 9.82 -10.72
CA SER A 388 -21.54 10.89 -9.73
C SER A 388 -22.78 10.89 -8.83
N GLU A 389 -23.95 10.57 -9.37
CA GLU A 389 -25.20 10.45 -8.60
C GLU A 389 -25.11 9.31 -7.56
N THR A 390 -24.63 8.12 -7.97
CA THR A 390 -24.41 7.01 -7.04
C THR A 390 -23.36 7.37 -5.99
N ALA A 391 -22.27 8.05 -6.36
CA ALA A 391 -21.27 8.50 -5.40
C ALA A 391 -21.88 9.45 -4.35
N GLN A 392 -22.72 10.39 -4.74
CA GLN A 392 -23.40 11.29 -3.80
C GLN A 392 -24.37 10.54 -2.88
N LYS A 393 -25.12 9.56 -3.41
CA LYS A 393 -25.97 8.67 -2.61
C LYS A 393 -25.15 7.87 -1.58
N LEU A 394 -24.00 7.33 -1.98
CA LEU A 394 -23.06 6.64 -1.08
C LEU A 394 -22.48 7.60 -0.03
N GLN A 395 -22.08 8.81 -0.43
CA GLN A 395 -21.59 9.86 0.48
C GLN A 395 -22.63 10.12 1.58
N GLN A 396 -23.89 10.38 1.22
CA GLN A 396 -24.97 10.62 2.18
C GLN A 396 -25.19 9.45 3.16
N MET A 397 -25.15 8.20 2.67
CA MET A 397 -25.31 7.03 3.54
C MET A 397 -24.10 6.85 4.48
N MET A 398 -22.87 7.01 3.97
CA MET A 398 -21.64 6.94 4.76
C MET A 398 -21.57 8.07 5.81
N GLU A 399 -22.05 9.26 5.49
CA GLU A 399 -22.20 10.36 6.47
C GLU A 399 -23.22 10.00 7.55
N THR A 400 -24.31 9.33 7.20
CA THR A 400 -25.33 8.87 8.16
C THR A 400 -24.72 7.89 9.17
N VAL A 401 -23.85 6.98 8.72
CA VAL A 401 -23.12 6.03 9.59
C VAL A 401 -22.28 6.77 10.64
N VAL A 402 -21.64 7.88 10.27
CA VAL A 402 -20.79 8.66 11.18
C VAL A 402 -21.61 9.62 12.04
N LYS A 403 -22.71 10.18 11.53
CA LYS A 403 -23.57 11.09 12.30
C LYS A 403 -24.32 10.39 13.42
N GLU A 404 -24.84 9.20 13.15
CA GLU A 404 -25.84 8.57 14.02
C GLU A 404 -25.79 7.03 14.01
N GLY A 405 -24.76 6.44 13.41
CA GLY A 405 -24.59 4.99 13.28
C GLY A 405 -23.36 4.45 14.03
N THR A 406 -22.74 3.41 13.47
CA THR A 406 -21.62 2.71 14.10
C THR A 406 -20.28 3.48 14.05
N GLY A 407 -20.20 4.56 13.27
CA GLY A 407 -18.96 5.30 13.00
C GLY A 407 -18.81 6.61 13.77
N THR A 408 -19.60 6.86 14.82
CA THR A 408 -19.66 8.18 15.51
C THR A 408 -18.34 8.66 16.08
N LYS A 409 -17.44 7.75 16.47
CA LYS A 409 -16.10 8.11 16.95
C LYS A 409 -15.20 8.75 15.87
N ALA A 410 -15.62 8.73 14.60
CA ALA A 410 -14.91 9.41 13.51
C ALA A 410 -15.35 10.87 13.29
N GLN A 411 -16.34 11.38 14.02
CA GLN A 411 -16.82 12.76 13.86
C GLN A 411 -15.72 13.80 14.14
N ILE A 412 -15.64 14.81 13.28
CA ILE A 412 -14.73 15.96 13.40
C ILE A 412 -15.56 17.23 13.36
N ASP A 413 -15.36 18.13 14.32
CA ASP A 413 -16.13 19.36 14.42
C ASP A 413 -15.92 20.26 13.19
N GLY A 414 -17.02 20.71 12.60
CA GLY A 414 -16.99 21.59 11.41
C GLY A 414 -16.58 20.89 10.10
N VAL A 415 -16.44 19.57 10.10
CA VAL A 415 -16.06 18.78 8.92
C VAL A 415 -17.10 17.70 8.65
N THR A 416 -17.51 17.54 7.39
CA THR A 416 -18.38 16.43 7.00
C THR A 416 -17.54 15.17 6.86
N VAL A 417 -17.84 14.15 7.66
CA VAL A 417 -17.14 12.86 7.61
C VAL A 417 -18.10 11.77 7.16
N GLY A 418 -17.72 11.05 6.11
CA GLY A 418 -18.39 9.81 5.72
C GLY A 418 -17.53 8.62 6.09
N GLY A 419 -18.14 7.52 6.55
CA GLY A 419 -17.38 6.31 6.85
C GLY A 419 -18.21 5.05 6.96
N LYS A 420 -17.52 3.91 7.10
CA LYS A 420 -18.13 2.61 7.35
C LYS A 420 -17.23 1.76 8.22
N THR A 421 -17.79 1.23 9.31
CA THR A 421 -17.13 0.21 10.14
C THR A 421 -17.21 -1.17 9.48
N GLY A 422 -16.18 -1.97 9.71
CA GLY A 422 -16.16 -3.40 9.45
C GLY A 422 -15.65 -4.15 10.67
N THR A 423 -16.26 -5.30 10.93
CA THR A 423 -15.75 -6.32 11.84
C THR A 423 -15.73 -7.59 11.02
N ALA A 424 -14.54 -8.11 10.72
CA ALA A 424 -14.39 -9.27 9.85
C ALA A 424 -14.00 -10.49 10.69
N GLN A 425 -14.79 -11.56 10.58
CA GLN A 425 -14.54 -12.78 11.33
C GLN A 425 -13.50 -13.63 10.62
N HIS A 426 -12.63 -14.33 11.35
CA HIS A 426 -11.66 -15.24 10.76
C HIS A 426 -11.31 -16.42 11.68
N GLY A 427 -10.51 -17.34 11.14
CA GLY A 427 -10.22 -18.64 11.75
C GLY A 427 -11.34 -19.65 11.51
N LEU A 428 -11.02 -20.94 11.67
CA LEU A 428 -11.99 -22.02 11.52
C LEU A 428 -13.14 -21.83 12.53
N ASN A 429 -14.39 -21.79 12.06
CA ASN A 429 -15.56 -21.53 12.91
C ASN A 429 -15.48 -20.21 13.72
N ASN A 430 -14.82 -19.18 13.17
CA ASN A 430 -14.60 -17.89 13.84
C ASN A 430 -13.84 -18.03 15.17
N SER A 431 -12.86 -18.94 15.22
CA SER A 431 -12.04 -19.19 16.40
C SER A 431 -11.11 -18.04 16.77
N GLU A 432 -10.78 -17.17 15.81
CA GLU A 432 -9.84 -16.07 16.00
C GLU A 432 -10.57 -14.74 16.28
N LYS A 433 -9.82 -13.77 16.83
CA LYS A 433 -10.35 -12.42 17.12
C LYS A 433 -10.68 -11.72 15.81
N PRO A 434 -11.76 -10.93 15.70
CA PRO A 434 -12.09 -10.31 14.42
C PRO A 434 -11.12 -9.19 14.03
N TYR A 435 -10.99 -8.93 12.73
CA TYR A 435 -10.32 -7.73 12.20
C TYR A 435 -11.23 -6.50 12.36
N ALA A 436 -10.71 -5.43 12.99
CA ALA A 436 -11.41 -4.16 13.10
C ALA A 436 -11.05 -3.25 11.92
N TRP A 437 -12.04 -2.98 11.07
CA TRP A 437 -11.91 -2.15 9.89
C TRP A 437 -12.66 -0.83 10.02
N PHE A 438 -12.10 0.23 9.45
CA PHE A 438 -12.85 1.45 9.18
C PHE A 438 -12.35 2.10 7.90
N ILE A 439 -13.28 2.40 6.99
CA ILE A 439 -13.03 3.25 5.83
C ILE A 439 -13.73 4.58 6.01
N SER A 440 -13.12 5.67 5.59
CA SER A 440 -13.69 7.01 5.72
C SER A 440 -13.10 8.01 4.75
N TYR A 441 -13.77 9.16 4.64
CA TYR A 441 -13.23 10.35 4.02
C TYR A 441 -13.71 11.59 4.79
N ALA A 442 -12.95 12.67 4.66
CA ALA A 442 -13.34 13.98 5.15
C ALA A 442 -13.66 14.90 3.97
N LYS A 443 -14.73 15.68 4.08
CA LYS A 443 -15.15 16.71 3.13
C LYS A 443 -15.27 18.06 3.84
N LEU A 444 -14.61 19.06 3.29
CA LEU A 444 -14.55 20.41 3.85
C LEU A 444 -15.71 21.26 3.31
N SER A 445 -15.91 22.43 3.92
CA SER A 445 -16.96 23.38 3.55
C SER A 445 -16.81 23.94 2.12
N ASP A 446 -15.60 23.90 1.56
CA ASP A 446 -15.33 24.28 0.16
C ASP A 446 -15.70 23.18 -0.86
N GLY A 447 -16.24 22.06 -0.37
CA GLY A 447 -16.64 20.91 -1.19
C GLY A 447 -15.48 19.94 -1.50
N SER A 448 -14.24 20.29 -1.15
CA SER A 448 -13.09 19.42 -1.38
C SER A 448 -13.04 18.26 -0.37
N SER A 449 -12.57 17.10 -0.85
CA SER A 449 -12.29 15.94 -0.02
C SER A 449 -10.78 15.77 0.07
N PRO A 450 -10.07 16.32 1.08
CA PRO A 450 -8.61 16.27 1.15
C PRO A 450 -8.04 14.88 1.43
N VAL A 451 -8.85 13.94 1.94
CA VAL A 451 -8.35 12.65 2.41
C VAL A 451 -9.44 11.58 2.43
N ALA A 452 -9.08 10.38 2.00
CA ALA A 452 -9.78 9.13 2.26
C ALA A 452 -8.83 8.16 2.99
N VAL A 453 -9.32 7.45 4.00
CA VAL A 453 -8.53 6.60 4.89
C VAL A 453 -9.15 5.21 5.00
N ALA A 454 -8.32 4.18 5.02
CA ALA A 454 -8.68 2.86 5.50
C ALA A 454 -7.74 2.43 6.62
N VAL A 455 -8.32 1.88 7.69
CA VAL A 455 -7.61 1.36 8.86
C VAL A 455 -8.04 -0.08 9.08
N VAL A 456 -7.07 -0.97 9.29
CA VAL A 456 -7.28 -2.33 9.79
C VAL A 456 -6.45 -2.56 11.04
N VAL A 457 -7.05 -3.21 12.04
CA VAL A 457 -6.36 -3.67 13.25
C VAL A 457 -6.62 -5.17 13.40
N GLU A 458 -5.54 -5.95 13.48
CA GLU A 458 -5.51 -7.42 13.58
C GLU A 458 -5.61 -7.91 15.02
N ASP A 459 -4.91 -7.24 15.94
CA ASP A 459 -4.84 -7.65 17.33
C ASP A 459 -5.00 -6.43 18.23
N GLY A 460 -6.21 -6.28 18.79
CA GLY A 460 -6.39 -5.51 20.01
C GLY A 460 -6.22 -6.47 21.17
N ALA A 461 -5.30 -6.18 22.08
CA ALA A 461 -5.22 -6.83 23.40
C ALA A 461 -6.53 -6.69 24.24
N ALA A 462 -7.52 -5.98 23.70
CA ALA A 462 -8.86 -5.82 24.25
C ALA A 462 -9.69 -7.12 24.17
N ASN A 463 -10.78 -7.16 24.97
CA ASN A 463 -11.74 -8.26 24.92
C ASN A 463 -12.40 -8.32 23.54
N ARG A 464 -12.81 -9.51 23.11
CA ARG A 464 -13.40 -9.76 21.78
C ARG A 464 -14.55 -8.81 21.43
N ASP A 465 -15.35 -8.43 22.45
CA ASP A 465 -16.50 -7.54 22.30
C ASP A 465 -16.11 -6.05 22.12
N ASP A 466 -14.88 -5.68 22.48
CA ASP A 466 -14.34 -4.32 22.33
C ASP A 466 -13.63 -4.11 20.97
N ILE A 467 -13.33 -5.19 20.24
CA ILE A 467 -12.67 -5.18 18.93
C ILE A 467 -13.70 -4.89 17.84
N THR A 468 -14.10 -3.63 17.74
CA THR A 468 -15.00 -3.16 16.69
C THR A 468 -14.31 -2.11 15.84
N GLY A 469 -14.67 -2.08 14.54
CA GLY A 469 -14.21 -1.02 13.63
C GLY A 469 -14.52 0.40 14.14
N GLY A 470 -15.64 0.56 14.83
CA GLY A 470 -16.02 1.84 15.45
C GLY A 470 -15.20 2.18 16.70
N GLY A 471 -14.81 1.18 17.49
CA GLY A 471 -14.08 1.37 18.74
C GLY A 471 -12.59 1.64 18.55
N LEU A 472 -11.93 0.87 17.67
CA LEU A 472 -10.48 0.89 17.48
C LEU A 472 -10.05 1.63 16.22
N ALA A 473 -10.63 1.29 15.07
CA ALA A 473 -10.18 1.79 13.77
C ALA A 473 -10.67 3.21 13.46
N ALA A 474 -11.90 3.57 13.87
CA ALA A 474 -12.47 4.89 13.60
C ALA A 474 -11.72 6.06 14.28
N PRO A 475 -11.28 5.99 15.55
CA PRO A 475 -10.45 7.04 16.16
C PRO A 475 -9.10 7.24 15.45
N ILE A 476 -8.47 6.16 14.98
CA ILE A 476 -7.21 6.23 14.22
C ILE A 476 -7.45 6.98 12.90
N ALA A 477 -8.52 6.61 12.18
CA ALA A 477 -8.88 7.29 10.94
C ALA A 477 -9.19 8.77 11.17
N LYS A 478 -9.90 9.11 12.26
CA LYS A 478 -10.15 10.50 12.67
C LYS A 478 -8.85 11.28 12.83
N ALA A 479 -7.89 10.76 13.60
CA ALA A 479 -6.62 11.44 13.85
C ALA A 479 -5.84 11.68 12.54
N VAL A 480 -5.86 10.72 11.61
CA VAL A 480 -5.26 10.87 10.28
C VAL A 480 -5.96 11.94 9.46
N MET A 481 -7.30 11.96 9.45
CA MET A 481 -8.07 12.98 8.75
C MET A 481 -7.81 14.38 9.31
N GLU A 482 -7.82 14.54 10.65
CA GLU A 482 -7.51 15.80 11.32
C GLU A 482 -6.09 16.29 11.00
N ALA A 483 -5.11 15.38 10.95
CA ALA A 483 -3.73 15.71 10.59
C ALA A 483 -3.63 16.26 9.16
N VAL A 484 -4.27 15.63 8.17
CA VAL A 484 -4.26 16.13 6.79
C VAL A 484 -4.97 17.49 6.70
N ILE A 485 -6.14 17.63 7.33
CA ILE A 485 -6.91 18.88 7.32
C ILE A 485 -6.12 20.02 7.97
N GLY A 486 -5.44 19.74 9.09
CA GLY A 486 -4.61 20.71 9.81
C GLY A 486 -3.44 21.23 8.98
N THR A 487 -2.87 20.41 8.08
CA THR A 487 -1.78 20.84 7.18
C THR A 487 -2.21 21.68 5.98
N LYS A 488 -3.52 21.77 5.69
CA LYS A 488 -4.07 22.65 4.64
C LYS A 488 -4.35 24.08 5.12
N LYS A 489 -4.43 24.30 6.43
CA LYS A 489 -4.53 25.63 7.04
C LYS A 489 -3.15 26.28 7.12
#